data_AF-A0A8X8BLW9-F1
#
_entry.id   AF-A0A8X8BLW9-F1
#
_cell.length_a   1.000
_cell.length_b   1.000
_cell.length_c   1.000
_cell.angle_alpha   90.00
_cell.angle_beta   90.00
_cell.angle_gamma   90.00
#
_symmetry.space_group_name_H-M   'P 1'
#
loop_
_entity.id
_entity.type
_entity.pdbx_description
1 polymer ?
#
loop_
_entity_poly.entity_id
_entity_poly.type
_entity_poly.pdbx_seq_one_letter_code
_entity_poly.pdbx_strand_id
1 'polypeptide(L)'
;MGLGLKSFGLEKIKDIWALLQSVHCKEEIRDRFIQHFVHHGGYKGLKKYAFEAEDCELEIKIALVEKYNFRIPALVKKIHDCFVGDASFADCILGTVHKAKGLEFDTVKVTNDFSRIPCARHNLARIPKFSVG
;
A
#
# COMPACT_ATOMS: atom_id res chain seq x y z
N MET A 1 -8.57 -12.01 17.52
CA MET A 1 -7.40 -11.13 17.31
C MET A 1 -7.44 -10.69 15.84
N GLY A 2 -8.22 -9.66 15.54
CA GLY A 2 -8.55 -9.29 14.16
C GLY A 2 -7.41 -8.54 13.48
N LEU A 3 -7.08 -8.94 12.26
CA LEU A 3 -6.21 -8.24 11.34
C LEU A 3 -6.88 -6.93 10.92
N GLY A 4 -6.80 -5.93 11.79
CA GLY A 4 -7.61 -4.72 11.69
C GLY A 4 -7.39 -3.96 10.38
N LEU A 5 -8.48 -3.43 9.85
CA LEU A 5 -8.52 -2.63 8.62
C LEU A 5 -7.51 -1.46 8.62
N LYS A 6 -7.24 -0.90 9.80
CA LYS A 6 -6.23 0.15 10.03
C LYS A 6 -4.83 -0.25 9.57
N SER A 7 -4.50 -1.54 9.60
CA SER A 7 -3.15 -2.01 9.27
C SER A 7 -2.83 -2.08 7.78
N PHE A 8 -3.85 -2.03 6.91
CA PHE A 8 -3.67 -2.07 5.46
C PHE A 8 -3.40 -0.70 4.84
N GLY A 9 -3.42 0.38 5.64
CA GLY A 9 -3.08 1.73 5.17
C GLY A 9 -4.03 2.30 4.12
N LEU A 10 -5.29 1.84 4.08
CA LEU A 10 -6.30 2.27 3.11
C LEU A 10 -6.56 3.79 3.15
N GLU A 11 -6.55 4.38 4.36
CA GLU A 11 -6.68 5.83 4.55
C GLU A 11 -5.56 6.59 3.82
N LYS A 12 -4.32 6.10 3.91
CA LYS A 12 -3.19 6.73 3.22
C LYS A 12 -3.30 6.61 1.70
N ILE A 13 -3.85 5.50 1.18
CA ILE A 13 -4.14 5.34 -0.25
C ILE A 13 -5.20 6.36 -0.70
N LYS A 14 -6.25 6.56 0.11
CA LYS A 14 -7.29 7.56 -0.15
C LYS A 14 -6.72 8.99 -0.15
N ASP A 15 -5.83 9.30 0.79
CA ASP A 15 -5.14 10.59 0.88
C ASP A 15 -4.24 10.86 -0.34
N ILE A 16 -3.50 9.85 -0.80
CA ILE A 16 -2.68 9.94 -2.03
C ILE A 16 -3.56 10.16 -3.26
N TRP A 17 -4.71 9.48 -3.32
CA TRP A 17 -5.69 9.70 -4.39
C TRP A 17 -6.28 11.11 -4.34
N ALA A 18 -6.62 11.64 -3.17
CA ALA A 18 -7.09 13.01 -3.01
C ALA A 18 -6.02 14.03 -3.47
N LEU A 19 -4.75 13.78 -3.13
CA LEU A 19 -3.62 14.59 -3.61
C LEU A 19 -3.50 14.57 -5.15
N LEU A 20 -3.76 13.42 -5.79
CA LEU A 20 -3.79 13.29 -7.26
C LEU A 20 -4.91 14.12 -7.89
N GLN A 21 -6.10 14.14 -7.30
CA GLN A 21 -7.27 14.83 -7.89
C GLN A 21 -7.17 16.37 -7.84
N SER A 22 -6.35 16.94 -6.95
CA SER A 22 -5.88 18.35 -6.85
C SER A 22 -6.88 19.53 -6.96
N VAL A 23 -8.15 19.34 -7.34
CA VAL A 23 -9.06 20.43 -7.72
C VAL A 23 -10.21 20.65 -6.71
N HIS A 24 -10.60 19.67 -5.88
CA HIS A 24 -11.77 19.84 -4.99
C HIS A 24 -11.67 19.26 -3.55
N CYS A 25 -10.63 18.50 -3.19
CA CYS A 25 -10.61 17.72 -1.93
C CYS A 25 -9.34 17.91 -1.07
N LYS A 26 -8.74 19.12 -1.06
CA LYS A 26 -7.49 19.37 -0.30
C LYS A 26 -7.70 19.35 1.23
N GLU A 27 -8.91 19.68 1.69
CA GLU A 27 -9.26 19.72 3.11
C GLU A 27 -9.58 18.33 3.71
N GLU A 28 -9.65 17.28 2.88
CA GLU A 28 -9.97 15.92 3.32
C GLU A 28 -8.75 15.02 3.57
N ILE A 29 -7.53 15.48 3.22
CA ILE A 29 -6.31 14.69 3.42
C ILE A 29 -6.00 14.63 4.92
N ARG A 30 -5.94 13.43 5.50
CA ARG A 30 -5.75 13.23 6.96
C ARG A 30 -4.29 13.06 7.36
N ASP A 31 -3.51 12.36 6.54
CA ASP A 31 -2.11 12.07 6.79
C ASP A 31 -1.27 13.36 6.67
N ARG A 32 -0.65 13.78 7.78
CA ARG A 32 0.19 15.01 7.84
C ARG A 32 1.36 14.99 6.86
N PHE A 33 1.93 13.81 6.61
CA PHE A 33 3.02 13.66 5.65
C PHE A 33 2.49 13.89 4.22
N ILE A 34 1.31 13.38 3.88
CA ILE A 34 0.69 13.65 2.57
C ILE A 34 0.24 15.11 2.45
N GLN A 35 -0.28 15.71 3.53
CA GLN A 35 -0.65 17.13 3.58
C GLN A 35 0.53 18.05 3.23
N HIS A 36 1.76 17.71 3.64
CA HIS A 36 2.95 18.50 3.29
C HIS A 36 3.07 18.71 1.77
N PHE A 37 2.81 17.68 0.97
CA PHE A 37 2.91 17.77 -0.48
C PHE A 37 1.80 18.60 -1.13
N VAL A 38 0.69 18.91 -0.44
CA VAL A 38 -0.38 19.78 -0.97
C VAL A 38 0.17 21.16 -1.35
N HIS A 39 1.10 21.68 -0.55
CA HIS A 39 1.76 22.97 -0.77
C HIS A 39 3.17 22.83 -1.37
N HIS A 40 3.78 21.65 -1.26
CA HIS A 40 5.16 21.40 -1.69
C HIS A 40 5.24 20.38 -2.83
N GLY A 41 4.80 20.78 -4.03
CA GLY A 41 5.01 20.03 -5.27
C GLY A 41 3.92 19.04 -5.67
N GLY A 42 2.85 18.92 -4.88
CA GLY A 42 1.68 18.10 -5.18
C GLY A 42 2.00 16.61 -5.33
N TYR A 43 1.15 15.92 -6.09
CA TYR A 43 1.33 14.50 -6.38
C TYR A 43 2.68 14.19 -7.04
N LYS A 44 3.18 15.06 -7.92
CA LYS A 44 4.50 14.89 -8.56
C LYS A 44 5.64 14.96 -7.53
N GLY A 45 5.55 15.87 -6.57
CA GLY A 45 6.49 15.98 -5.46
C GLY A 45 6.53 14.72 -4.60
N LEU A 46 5.35 14.18 -4.25
CA LEU A 46 5.24 12.92 -3.51
C LEU A 46 5.87 11.74 -4.28
N LYS A 47 5.59 11.63 -5.58
CA LYS A 47 6.15 10.57 -6.43
C LYS A 47 7.67 10.66 -6.55
N LYS A 48 8.21 11.88 -6.67
CA LYS A 48 9.64 12.13 -6.68
C LYS A 48 10.28 11.74 -5.35
N TYR A 49 9.68 12.13 -4.23
CA TYR A 49 10.14 11.76 -2.90
C TYR A 49 10.20 10.24 -2.71
N ALA A 50 9.13 9.52 -3.07
CA ALA A 50 9.09 8.06 -2.91
C ALA A 50 10.24 7.37 -3.65
N PHE A 51 10.53 7.84 -4.86
CA PHE A 51 11.63 7.35 -5.68
C PHE A 51 13.01 7.68 -5.11
N GLU A 52 13.23 8.92 -4.66
CA GLU A 52 14.51 9.38 -4.11
C GLU A 52 14.81 8.75 -2.74
N ALA A 53 13.78 8.52 -1.93
CA ALA A 53 13.89 7.89 -0.62
C ALA A 53 13.95 6.36 -0.66
N GLU A 54 13.85 5.75 -1.86
CA GLU A 54 13.71 4.30 -2.05
C GLU A 54 12.57 3.70 -1.18
N ASP A 55 11.47 4.45 -1.00
CA ASP A 55 10.32 4.05 -0.19
C ASP A 55 9.38 3.15 -1.00
N CYS A 56 9.71 1.86 -1.05
CA CYS A 56 8.94 0.84 -1.75
C CYS A 56 7.47 0.79 -1.30
N GLU A 57 7.18 1.01 -0.02
CA GLU A 57 5.80 0.96 0.48
C GLU A 57 4.97 2.11 -0.08
N LEU A 58 5.55 3.31 -0.11
CA LEU A 58 4.92 4.48 -0.70
C LEU A 58 4.79 4.35 -2.23
N GLU A 59 5.82 3.84 -2.91
CA GLU A 59 5.76 3.56 -4.36
C GLU A 59 4.62 2.60 -4.71
N ILE A 60 4.41 1.52 -3.94
CA ILE A 60 3.31 0.58 -4.15
C ILE A 60 1.95 1.29 -4.01
N LYS A 61 1.78 2.13 -2.97
CA LYS A 61 0.53 2.89 -2.78
C LYS A 61 0.27 3.86 -3.93
N ILE A 62 1.31 4.55 -4.40
CA ILE A 62 1.24 5.43 -5.58
C ILE A 62 0.82 4.62 -6.80
N ALA A 63 1.44 3.48 -7.06
CA ALA A 63 1.09 2.60 -8.18
C ALA A 63 -0.35 2.07 -8.10
N LEU A 64 -0.86 1.76 -6.90
CA LEU A 64 -2.26 1.39 -6.69
C LEU A 64 -3.20 2.54 -7.06
N VAL A 65 -2.88 3.76 -6.63
CA VAL A 65 -3.66 4.96 -6.97
C VAL A 65 -3.64 5.22 -8.48
N GLU A 66 -2.51 5.07 -9.16
CA GLU A 66 -2.43 5.22 -10.62
C GLU A 66 -3.24 4.13 -11.35
N LYS A 67 -3.14 2.88 -10.89
CA LYS A 67 -3.81 1.72 -11.50
C LYS A 67 -5.33 1.78 -11.38
N TYR A 68 -5.85 2.14 -10.21
CA TYR A 68 -7.29 2.09 -9.93
C TYR A 68 -7.98 3.45 -10.01
N ASN A 69 -7.24 4.55 -9.85
CA ASN A 69 -7.68 5.95 -10.02
C ASN A 69 -9.11 6.21 -9.54
N PHE A 70 -10.07 6.46 -10.44
CA PHE A 70 -11.47 6.79 -10.11
C PHE A 70 -12.20 5.70 -9.29
N ARG A 71 -11.71 4.46 -9.31
CA ARG A 71 -12.29 3.35 -8.56
C ARG A 71 -11.85 3.31 -7.11
N ILE A 72 -10.80 4.06 -6.71
CA ILE A 72 -10.25 4.04 -5.36
C ILE A 72 -11.33 4.27 -4.29
N PRO A 73 -12.17 5.32 -4.36
CA PRO A 73 -13.20 5.54 -3.33
C PRO A 73 -14.19 4.38 -3.23
N ALA A 74 -14.63 3.84 -4.37
CA ALA A 74 -15.57 2.72 -4.40
C ALA A 74 -14.96 1.41 -3.88
N LEU A 75 -13.70 1.13 -4.21
CA LEU A 75 -12.99 -0.06 -3.73
C LEU A 75 -12.72 0.01 -2.23
N VAL A 76 -12.26 1.16 -1.73
CA VAL A 76 -12.06 1.37 -0.29
C VAL A 76 -13.38 1.19 0.44
N LYS A 77 -14.47 1.82 -0.04
CA LYS A 77 -15.80 1.64 0.54
C LYS A 77 -16.23 0.17 0.58
N LYS A 78 -16.08 -0.57 -0.52
CA LYS A 78 -16.40 -2.01 -0.55
C LYS A 78 -15.61 -2.81 0.48
N ILE A 79 -14.31 -2.53 0.64
CA ILE A 79 -13.49 -3.22 1.64
C ILE A 79 -13.99 -2.89 3.07
N HIS A 80 -14.39 -1.64 3.32
CA HIS A 80 -15.01 -1.26 4.59
C HIS A 80 -16.36 -1.95 4.82
N ASP A 81 -17.22 -2.00 3.80
CA ASP A 81 -18.56 -2.60 3.89
C ASP A 81 -18.49 -4.13 4.10
N CYS A 82 -17.46 -4.79 3.56
CA CYS A 82 -17.21 -6.22 3.78
C CYS A 82 -16.44 -6.53 5.07
N PHE A 83 -15.96 -5.51 5.80
CA PHE A 83 -15.16 -5.74 7.00
C PHE A 83 -16.05 -6.16 8.16
N VAL A 84 -15.73 -7.31 8.76
CA VAL A 84 -16.40 -7.80 9.96
C VAL A 84 -15.43 -7.71 11.14
N GLY A 85 -15.87 -7.08 12.23
CA GLY A 85 -15.02 -6.86 13.42
C GLY A 85 -14.73 -8.14 14.21
N ASP A 86 -15.61 -9.11 14.09
CA ASP A 86 -15.51 -10.43 14.72
C ASP A 86 -15.20 -11.49 13.65
N ALA A 87 -14.10 -12.21 13.87
CA ALA A 87 -13.61 -13.24 12.95
C ALA A 87 -14.57 -14.43 12.84
N SER A 88 -15.40 -14.69 13.85
CA SER A 88 -16.38 -15.79 13.83
C SER A 88 -17.50 -15.58 12.79
N PHE A 89 -17.69 -14.34 12.33
CA PHE A 89 -18.66 -13.99 11.30
C PHE A 89 -18.02 -13.72 9.92
N ALA A 90 -16.71 -13.91 9.78
CA ALA A 90 -15.99 -13.64 8.54
C ALA A 90 -15.93 -14.89 7.65
N ASP A 91 -16.24 -14.73 6.36
CA ASP A 91 -16.06 -15.80 5.37
C ASP A 91 -14.59 -16.15 5.16
N CYS A 92 -13.70 -15.16 5.31
CA CYS A 92 -12.25 -15.36 5.25
C CYS A 92 -11.50 -14.32 6.07
N ILE A 93 -10.29 -14.69 6.50
CA ILE A 93 -9.38 -13.81 7.24
C ILE A 93 -8.20 -13.48 6.34
N LEU A 94 -8.06 -12.21 5.97
CA LEU A 94 -6.91 -11.72 5.20
C LEU A 94 -5.85 -11.13 6.14
N GLY A 95 -4.61 -11.58 6.01
CA GLY A 95 -3.50 -11.11 6.84
C GLY A 95 -2.14 -11.34 6.24
N THR A 96 -1.12 -10.79 6.91
CA THR A 96 0.27 -11.08 6.58
C THR A 96 0.72 -12.34 7.29
N VAL A 97 1.65 -13.09 6.69
CA VAL A 97 2.26 -14.29 7.30
C VAL A 97 2.78 -14.00 8.71
N HIS A 98 3.38 -12.82 8.92
CA HIS A 98 3.88 -12.40 10.22
C HIS A 98 2.80 -12.42 11.31
N LYS A 99 1.60 -11.92 10.98
CA LYS A 99 0.49 -11.87 11.93
C LYS A 99 -0.27 -13.20 12.05
N ALA A 100 -0.10 -14.11 11.09
CA ALA A 100 -0.62 -15.47 11.14
C ALA A 100 0.29 -16.44 11.91
N LYS A 101 1.50 -16.02 12.32
CA LYS A 101 2.45 -16.89 13.01
C LYS A 101 1.87 -17.38 14.34
N GLY A 102 1.84 -18.70 14.51
CA GLY A 102 1.29 -19.35 15.72
C GLY A 102 -0.24 -19.44 15.74
N LEU A 103 -0.91 -19.09 14.64
CA LEU A 103 -2.33 -19.34 14.44
C LEU A 103 -2.53 -20.59 13.58
N GLU A 104 -3.62 -21.29 13.83
CA GLU A 104 -4.05 -22.47 13.08
C GLU A 104 -5.37 -22.19 12.38
N PHE A 105 -5.53 -22.69 11.16
CA PHE A 105 -6.71 -22.51 10.33
C PHE A 105 -7.01 -23.80 9.57
N ASP A 106 -8.28 -24.13 9.39
CA ASP A 106 -8.71 -25.33 8.66
C ASP A 106 -8.28 -25.29 7.18
N THR A 107 -8.21 -24.11 6.59
CA THR A 107 -7.75 -23.91 5.20
C THR A 107 -6.97 -22.60 5.09
N VAL A 108 -5.78 -22.68 4.50
CA VAL A 108 -4.92 -21.52 4.25
C VAL A 108 -4.65 -21.40 2.76
N LYS A 109 -4.90 -20.21 2.20
CA LYS A 109 -4.50 -19.85 0.83
C LYS A 109 -3.45 -18.76 0.88
N VAL A 110 -2.25 -19.06 0.37
CA VAL A 110 -1.15 -18.09 0.26
C VAL A 110 -1.24 -17.38 -1.08
N THR A 111 -1.17 -16.05 -1.05
CA THR A 111 -1.15 -15.20 -2.25
C THR A 111 0.24 -15.16 -2.88
N ASN A 112 0.31 -14.89 -4.19
CA ASN A 112 1.57 -14.85 -4.94
C ASN A 112 2.17 -13.43 -4.99
N ASP A 113 1.99 -12.65 -3.94
CA ASP A 113 2.41 -11.24 -3.81
C ASP A 113 3.79 -11.08 -3.15
N PHE A 114 4.62 -12.12 -3.21
CA PHE A 114 5.99 -12.08 -2.71
C PHE A 114 6.80 -10.98 -3.40
N SER A 115 7.45 -10.14 -2.60
CA SER A 115 8.39 -9.15 -3.10
C SER A 115 9.54 -9.84 -3.79
N ARG A 116 9.75 -9.57 -5.09
CA ARG A 116 11.06 -9.74 -5.69
C ARG A 116 11.99 -8.78 -4.97
N ILE A 117 13.08 -9.27 -4.38
CA ILE A 117 14.10 -8.42 -3.75
C ILE A 117 15.18 -8.18 -4.81
N PRO A 118 15.08 -7.16 -5.68
CA PRO A 118 16.28 -6.68 -6.35
C PRO A 118 17.21 -6.12 -5.27
N CYS A 119 18.51 -6.36 -5.40
CA CYS A 119 19.50 -5.67 -4.58
C CYS A 119 19.20 -4.17 -4.63
N ALA A 120 19.27 -3.48 -3.48
CA ALA A 120 19.09 -2.02 -3.41
C ALA A 120 19.90 -1.35 -4.53
N ARG A 121 19.40 -0.25 -5.11
CA ARG A 121 19.98 0.26 -6.37
C ARG A 121 21.45 0.66 -6.22
N HIS A 122 21.88 1.02 -5.01
CA HIS A 122 23.27 1.27 -4.66
C HIS A 122 24.17 0.01 -4.64
N ASN A 123 23.58 -1.19 -4.54
CA ASN A 123 24.27 -2.49 -4.60
C ASN A 123 24.32 -3.10 -6.01
N LEU A 124 23.56 -2.58 -6.99
CA LEU A 124 23.61 -3.06 -8.38
C LEU A 124 25.02 -2.93 -8.99
N ALA A 125 25.79 -1.91 -8.60
CA ALA A 125 27.18 -1.72 -9.03
C ALA A 125 28.16 -2.78 -8.46
N ARG A 126 27.74 -3.55 -7.45
CA ARG A 126 28.55 -4.60 -6.80
C ARG A 126 28.16 -6.03 -7.18
N ILE A 127 27.18 -6.21 -8.06
CA ILE A 127 26.81 -7.56 -8.50
C ILE A 127 27.89 -8.05 -9.49
N PRO A 128 28.68 -9.09 -9.17
CA PRO A 128 29.57 -9.69 -10.14
C PRO A 128 28.70 -10.22 -11.29
N LYS A 129 29.05 -9.85 -12.52
CA LYS A 129 28.42 -10.41 -13.72
C LYS A 129 28.71 -11.90 -13.77
N PHE A 130 27.82 -12.71 -13.22
CA PHE A 130 27.84 -14.15 -13.43
C PHE A 130 27.44 -14.41 -14.88
N SER A 131 28.43 -14.70 -15.72
CA SER A 131 28.23 -15.30 -17.03
C SER A 131 28.32 -16.80 -16.86
N VAL A 132 27.23 -17.52 -17.11
CA VAL A 132 27.28 -18.97 -17.34
C VAL A 132 27.56 -19.15 -18.83
N GLY A 133 28.73 -19.67 -19.15
CA GLY A 133 29.05 -20.22 -20.47
C GLY A 133 28.63 -21.67 -20.58
#